data_AF-A0A6A8A9E6-F1
#
_entry.id   AF-A0A6A8A9E6-F1
#
_cell.length_a   1.000
_cell.length_b   1.000
_cell.length_c   1.000
_cell.angle_alpha   90.00
_cell.angle_beta   90.00
_cell.angle_gamma   90.00
#
_symmetry.space_group_name_H-M   'P 1'
#
loop_
_entity.id
_entity.type
_entity.pdbx_description
1 polymer ?
#
loop_
_entity_poly.entity_id
_entity_poly.type
_entity_poly.pdbx_seq_one_letter_code
_entity_poly.pdbx_strand_id
1 'polypeptide(L)'
;MTRFTIDRRTMLGTAGLGVLAAPAILSGKAYAQTAQGAASGAEANKGLPMDHAMPPEVNRFKLGDFEVLAIRDGFGALPKPNETFGTDQAPDAVAALLEKNFLPTDQFVNSYAPVAINTGSDLVLFDTGFGEGGRAKGNGRLIEG
;
A
#
# COMPACT_ATOMS: atom_id res chain seq x y z
N MET A 1 39.34 -9.55 -47.71
CA MET A 1 38.84 -9.26 -46.35
C MET A 1 37.33 -9.26 -46.40
N THR A 2 36.69 -10.36 -45.99
CA THR A 2 35.24 -10.56 -46.11
C THR A 2 34.60 -10.31 -44.74
N ARG A 3 33.67 -9.36 -44.66
CA ARG A 3 33.03 -8.93 -43.42
C ARG A 3 31.75 -9.75 -43.22
N PHE A 4 31.67 -10.51 -42.12
CA PHE A 4 30.44 -11.20 -41.72
C PHE A 4 29.51 -10.21 -41.02
N THR A 5 28.31 -10.01 -41.55
CA THR A 5 27.26 -9.22 -40.91
C THR A 5 26.27 -10.20 -40.29
N ILE A 6 26.21 -10.26 -38.96
CA ILE A 6 25.20 -11.07 -38.26
C ILE A 6 23.89 -10.27 -38.25
N ASP A 7 22.89 -10.78 -38.96
CA ASP A 7 21.56 -10.17 -39.03
C ASP A 7 20.72 -10.58 -37.82
N ARG A 8 19.93 -9.64 -37.31
CA ARG A 8 19.12 -9.74 -36.07
C ARG A 8 18.08 -10.87 -36.16
N ARG A 9 17.70 -11.21 -37.38
CA ARG A 9 16.73 -12.27 -37.72
C ARG A 9 17.30 -13.67 -37.53
N THR A 10 18.62 -13.85 -37.63
CA THR A 10 19.27 -15.16 -37.44
C THR A 10 19.36 -15.51 -35.95
N MET A 11 19.40 -14.52 -35.05
CA MET A 11 19.42 -14.77 -33.59
C MET A 11 18.08 -15.21 -33.01
N LEU A 12 16.95 -14.83 -33.61
CA LEU A 12 15.63 -15.24 -33.12
C LEU A 12 15.19 -16.62 -33.62
N GLY A 13 15.78 -17.12 -34.71
CA GLY A 13 15.39 -18.40 -35.33
C GLY A 13 15.96 -19.66 -34.66
N THR A 14 17.05 -19.55 -33.89
CA THR A 14 17.74 -20.71 -33.32
C THR A 14 17.33 -21.05 -31.89
N ALA A 15 16.60 -20.18 -31.18
CA ALA A 15 16.09 -20.47 -29.84
C ALA A 15 14.79 -21.31 -29.86
N GLY A 16 14.11 -21.43 -31.01
CA GLY A 16 12.77 -22.01 -31.11
C GLY A 16 12.67 -23.52 -31.35
N LEU A 17 13.78 -24.22 -31.64
CA LEU A 17 13.74 -25.64 -32.03
C LEU A 17 14.34 -26.62 -31.00
N GLY A 18 14.80 -26.13 -29.84
CA GLY A 18 15.42 -26.96 -28.80
C GLY A 18 14.50 -27.44 -27.67
N VAL A 19 13.24 -26.99 -27.60
CA VAL A 19 12.39 -27.19 -26.40
C VAL A 19 11.43 -28.38 -26.49
N LEU A 20 11.39 -29.12 -27.60
CA LEU A 20 10.37 -30.17 -27.80
C LEU A 20 10.81 -31.62 -27.44
N ALA A 21 11.90 -31.83 -26.71
CA ALA A 21 12.34 -33.19 -26.36
C ALA A 21 13.02 -33.36 -24.98
N ALA A 22 12.52 -32.74 -23.91
CA ALA A 22 13.00 -33.07 -22.56
C ALA A 22 11.92 -33.08 -21.46
N PRO A 23 11.07 -34.12 -21.36
CA PRO A 23 10.32 -34.38 -20.13
C PRO A 23 11.17 -35.10 -19.06
N ALA A 24 12.47 -35.36 -19.29
CA ALA A 24 13.24 -36.32 -18.51
C ALA A 24 14.48 -35.78 -17.76
N ILE A 25 14.73 -34.47 -17.74
CA ILE A 25 15.82 -33.87 -16.92
C ILE A 25 15.30 -32.66 -16.14
N LEU A 26 14.30 -32.90 -15.29
CA LEU A 26 13.99 -32.05 -14.14
C LEU A 26 13.61 -32.96 -12.96
N SER A 27 14.48 -33.93 -12.65
CA SER A 27 14.53 -34.58 -11.34
C SER A 27 15.31 -33.71 -10.33
N GLY A 28 15.11 -32.39 -10.40
CA GLY A 28 15.46 -31.48 -9.33
C GLY A 28 14.32 -31.49 -8.32
N LYS A 29 14.62 -31.77 -7.05
CA LYS A 29 13.67 -31.53 -5.97
C LYS A 29 13.22 -30.07 -6.07
N ALA A 30 11.95 -29.84 -6.35
CA ALA A 30 11.35 -28.53 -6.15
C ALA A 30 11.38 -28.26 -4.64
N TYR A 31 12.34 -27.46 -4.20
CA TYR A 31 12.18 -26.76 -2.94
C TYR A 31 11.10 -25.70 -3.21
N ALA A 32 9.88 -25.97 -2.77
CA ALA A 32 8.89 -24.91 -2.65
C ALA A 32 9.56 -23.80 -1.82
N GLN A 33 9.68 -22.61 -2.39
CA GLN A 33 9.99 -21.42 -1.60
C GLN A 33 8.88 -21.37 -0.55
N THR A 34 9.21 -21.65 0.72
CA THR A 34 8.30 -21.38 1.82
C THR A 34 8.10 -19.87 1.81
N ALA A 35 7.04 -19.42 1.14
CA ALA A 35 6.33 -18.24 1.58
C ALA A 35 5.90 -18.56 3.02
N GLN A 36 6.71 -18.14 3.99
CA GLN A 36 6.24 -17.99 5.35
C GLN A 36 5.05 -17.02 5.28
N GLY A 37 3.83 -17.56 5.35
CA GLY A 37 2.62 -16.76 5.35
C GLY A 37 1.46 -17.32 4.54
N ALA A 38 1.10 -18.59 4.72
CA ALA A 38 -0.24 -19.08 4.36
C ALA A 38 -0.52 -20.42 5.06
N ALA A 39 -0.72 -20.39 6.37
CA ALA A 39 -1.38 -21.48 7.09
C ALA A 39 -2.13 -20.95 8.32
N SER A 40 -3.44 -20.79 8.18
CA SER A 40 -4.45 -21.16 9.17
C SER A 40 -5.77 -21.17 8.38
N GLY A 41 -6.47 -22.30 8.19
CA GLY A 41 -6.85 -23.24 9.23
C GLY A 41 -7.86 -22.53 10.10
N ALA A 42 -9.15 -22.83 9.94
CA ALA A 42 -10.22 -22.25 10.74
C ALA A 42 -10.10 -22.72 12.21
N GLU A 43 -9.19 -22.10 12.94
CA GLU A 43 -9.09 -22.14 14.38
C GLU A 43 -9.20 -20.69 14.87
N ALA A 44 -10.03 -20.46 15.88
CA ALA A 44 -10.22 -19.15 16.47
C ALA A 44 -8.86 -18.54 16.84
N ASN A 45 -8.49 -17.47 16.14
CA ASN A 45 -7.27 -16.70 16.36
C ASN A 45 -7.28 -16.16 17.80
N LYS A 46 -6.78 -16.95 18.75
CA LYS A 46 -6.33 -16.42 20.04
C LYS A 46 -5.13 -15.55 19.71
N GLY A 47 -5.40 -14.26 19.57
CA GLY A 47 -4.47 -13.25 19.10
C GLY A 47 -3.07 -13.48 19.67
N LEU A 48 -2.12 -13.70 18.76
CA LEU A 48 -0.71 -13.55 19.08
C LEU A 48 -0.55 -12.13 19.68
N PRO A 49 0.16 -11.96 20.81
CA PRO A 49 0.44 -10.63 21.33
C PRO A 49 1.30 -9.89 20.32
N MET A 50 0.66 -9.08 19.48
CA MET A 50 1.33 -8.11 18.62
C MET A 50 1.75 -6.96 19.52
N ASP A 51 2.88 -7.12 20.23
CA ASP A 51 3.44 -6.11 21.14
C ASP A 51 4.15 -4.96 20.40
N HIS A 52 4.06 -4.94 19.07
CA HIS A 52 4.62 -3.89 18.23
C HIS A 52 3.55 -3.38 17.27
N ALA A 53 3.31 -2.07 17.31
CA ALA A 53 2.47 -1.42 16.32
C ALA A 53 3.09 -1.61 14.93
N MET A 54 2.32 -2.13 13.97
CA MET A 54 2.74 -2.14 12.56
C MET A 54 3.13 -0.73 12.15
N PRO A 55 4.27 -0.52 11.45
CA PRO A 55 4.71 0.82 11.04
C PRO A 55 3.58 1.57 10.32
N PRO A 56 3.54 2.91 10.40
CA PRO A 56 2.50 3.69 9.75
C PRO A 56 2.43 3.33 8.27
N GLU A 57 1.23 3.42 7.70
CA GLU A 57 1.08 3.23 6.26
C GLU A 57 1.76 4.39 5.54
N VAL A 58 2.72 4.06 4.69
CA VAL A 58 3.50 5.01 3.91
C VAL A 58 3.26 4.75 2.44
N ASN A 59 2.79 5.78 1.72
CA ASN A 59 2.56 5.72 0.28
C ASN A 59 3.59 6.59 -0.44
N ARG A 60 4.47 5.95 -1.21
CA ARG A 60 5.50 6.61 -2.01
C ARG A 60 5.12 6.59 -3.49
N PHE A 61 5.21 7.75 -4.13
CA PHE A 61 4.98 7.87 -5.57
C PHE A 61 5.75 9.04 -6.15
N LYS A 62 5.78 9.15 -7.48
CA LYS A 62 6.39 10.28 -8.19
C LYS A 62 5.34 11.24 -8.72
N LEU A 63 5.67 12.53 -8.70
CA LEU A 63 4.93 13.58 -9.39
C LEU A 63 5.91 14.39 -10.24
N GLY A 64 6.01 14.05 -11.53
CA GLY A 64 7.12 14.52 -12.36
C GLY A 64 8.46 14.02 -11.80
N ASP A 65 9.39 14.95 -11.55
CA ASP A 65 10.70 14.64 -10.98
C ASP A 65 10.70 14.57 -9.45
N PHE A 66 9.60 14.91 -8.79
CA PHE A 66 9.51 14.90 -7.33
C PHE A 66 9.18 13.51 -6.79
N GLU A 67 9.80 13.16 -5.66
CA GLU A 67 9.41 12.01 -4.87
C GLU A 67 8.49 12.46 -3.75
N VAL A 68 7.28 11.90 -3.71
CA VAL A 68 6.25 12.24 -2.72
C VAL A 68 6.08 11.06 -1.78
N LEU A 69 6.04 11.37 -0.48
CA LEU A 69 5.84 10.43 0.61
C LEU A 69 4.66 10.90 1.47
N ALA A 70 3.52 10.23 1.34
CA ALA A 70 2.39 10.44 2.24
C ALA A 70 2.48 9.44 3.40
N ILE A 71 2.59 9.96 4.63
CA ILE A 71 2.80 9.16 5.84
C ILE A 71 1.54 9.22 6.68
N ARG A 72 0.88 8.10 6.96
CA ARG A 72 -0.29 8.10 7.84
C ARG A 72 0.12 8.25 9.30
N ASP A 73 0.01 9.47 9.82
CA ASP A 73 0.27 9.81 11.23
C ASP A 73 -0.73 9.12 12.19
N GLY A 74 -1.94 8.85 11.70
CA GLY A 74 -2.98 8.11 12.41
C GLY A 74 -4.36 8.30 11.79
N PHE A 75 -5.38 7.80 12.47
CA PHE A 75 -6.79 7.97 12.08
C PHE A 75 -7.70 7.92 13.31
N GLY A 76 -8.90 8.49 13.19
CA GLY A 76 -9.93 8.44 14.22
C GLY A 76 -11.30 8.09 13.65
N ALA A 77 -11.97 7.12 14.26
CA ALA A 77 -13.40 6.89 14.03
C ALA A 77 -14.21 7.88 14.88
N LEU A 78 -15.11 8.62 14.23
CA LEU A 78 -15.90 9.69 14.83
C LEU A 78 -17.38 9.43 14.54
N PRO A 79 -18.28 9.66 15.51
CA PRO A 79 -19.69 9.43 15.34
C PRO A 79 -20.35 10.59 14.57
N LYS A 80 -21.59 10.37 14.13
CA LYS A 80 -22.50 11.39 13.59
C LYS A 80 -21.89 12.27 12.49
N PRO A 81 -21.61 11.70 11.31
CA PRO A 81 -20.99 12.42 10.20
C PRO A 81 -21.70 13.74 9.85
N ASN A 82 -23.04 13.79 9.92
CA ASN A 82 -23.86 14.94 9.57
C ASN A 82 -23.73 16.15 10.52
N GLU A 83 -23.17 15.96 11.73
CA GLU A 83 -22.87 17.08 12.64
C GLU A 83 -21.53 17.75 12.29
N THR A 84 -20.66 17.09 11.51
CA THR A 84 -19.35 17.62 11.08
C THR A 84 -19.32 18.00 9.60
N PHE A 85 -19.90 17.17 8.73
CA PHE A 85 -19.94 17.35 7.28
C PHE A 85 -21.38 17.49 6.79
N GLY A 86 -21.59 18.27 5.73
CA GLY A 86 -22.94 18.49 5.16
C GLY A 86 -23.91 19.11 6.17
N THR A 87 -23.42 19.99 7.05
CA THR A 87 -24.20 20.62 8.12
C THR A 87 -25.28 21.58 7.59
N ASP A 88 -25.20 21.94 6.32
CA ASP A 88 -26.18 22.71 5.55
C ASP A 88 -27.22 21.82 4.83
N GLN A 89 -27.14 20.49 4.98
CA GLN A 89 -28.03 19.53 4.35
C GLN A 89 -28.97 18.87 5.37
N ALA A 90 -30.10 18.35 4.89
CA ALA A 90 -30.95 17.50 5.71
C ALA A 90 -30.18 16.21 6.11
N PRO A 91 -30.28 15.73 7.37
CA PRO A 91 -29.57 14.53 7.82
C PRO A 91 -29.78 13.30 6.92
N ASP A 92 -31.02 13.10 6.44
CA ASP A 92 -31.37 11.98 5.56
C ASP A 92 -30.65 12.04 4.20
N ALA A 93 -30.35 13.24 3.69
CA ALA A 93 -29.60 13.39 2.46
C ALA A 93 -28.13 12.98 2.63
N VAL A 94 -27.53 13.30 3.79
CA VAL A 94 -26.17 12.86 4.14
C VAL A 94 -26.14 11.34 4.31
N ALA A 95 -27.11 10.76 5.03
CA ALA A 95 -27.22 9.31 5.22
C ALA A 95 -27.35 8.57 3.87
N ALA A 96 -28.25 9.02 2.99
CA ALA A 96 -28.43 8.41 1.67
C ALA A 96 -27.15 8.47 0.81
N LEU A 97 -26.38 9.56 0.89
CA LEU A 97 -25.10 9.67 0.19
C LEU A 97 -24.06 8.68 0.75
N LEU A 98 -23.99 8.53 2.08
CA LEU A 98 -23.09 7.57 2.71
C LEU A 98 -23.44 6.12 2.32
N GLU A 99 -24.72 5.75 2.38
CA GLU A 99 -25.20 4.42 1.97
C GLU A 99 -24.89 4.13 0.49
N LYS A 100 -25.11 5.11 -0.39
CA LYS A 100 -24.80 4.99 -1.82
C LYS A 100 -23.31 4.71 -2.09
N ASN A 101 -22.43 5.13 -1.18
CA ASN A 101 -20.99 4.91 -1.28
C ASN A 101 -20.50 3.75 -0.39
N PHE A 102 -21.42 2.92 0.12
CA PHE A 102 -21.12 1.79 1.01
C PHE A 102 -20.38 2.21 2.29
N LEU A 103 -20.68 3.42 2.79
CA LEU A 103 -20.12 3.97 4.02
C LEU A 103 -21.14 3.84 5.17
N PRO A 104 -20.67 3.70 6.42
CA PRO A 104 -21.55 3.79 7.59
C PRO A 104 -22.23 5.15 7.66
N THR A 105 -23.51 5.17 8.05
CA THR A 105 -24.30 6.39 8.18
C THR A 105 -24.14 7.07 9.54
N ASP A 106 -23.65 6.34 10.54
CA ASP A 106 -23.56 6.73 11.94
C ASP A 106 -22.13 7.09 12.39
N GLN A 107 -21.12 6.79 11.58
CA GLN A 107 -19.72 7.08 11.86
C GLN A 107 -18.90 7.33 10.58
N PHE A 108 -17.79 8.04 10.73
CA PHE A 108 -16.79 8.21 9.69
C PHE A 108 -15.39 7.99 10.25
N VAL A 109 -14.43 7.70 9.36
CA VAL A 109 -13.02 7.61 9.72
C VAL A 109 -12.29 8.80 9.10
N ASN A 110 -11.67 9.63 9.93
CA ASN A 110 -10.77 10.67 9.47
C ASN A 110 -9.33 10.19 9.56
N SER A 111 -8.55 10.32 8.48
CA SER A 111 -7.13 9.98 8.46
C SER A 111 -6.28 11.24 8.40
N TYR A 112 -5.14 11.22 9.07
CA TYR A 112 -4.16 12.31 9.07
C TYR A 112 -2.90 11.86 8.36
N ALA A 113 -2.55 12.54 7.26
CA ALA A 113 -1.43 12.14 6.41
C ALA A 113 -0.54 13.33 6.05
N PRO A 114 0.43 13.69 6.90
CA PRO A 114 1.51 14.59 6.50
C PRO A 114 2.22 14.09 5.24
N VAL A 115 2.75 15.04 4.45
CA VAL A 115 3.37 14.74 3.16
C VAL A 115 4.78 15.33 3.11
N ALA A 116 5.78 14.48 2.90
CA ALA A 116 7.13 14.90 2.59
C ALA A 116 7.37 14.84 1.08
N ILE A 117 7.92 15.91 0.52
CA ILE A 117 8.26 16.02 -0.90
C ILE A 117 9.76 16.27 -1.02
N ASN A 118 10.46 15.35 -1.69
CA ASN A 118 11.82 15.56 -2.14
C ASN A 118 11.78 16.13 -3.57
N THR A 119 12.27 17.36 -3.73
CA THR A 119 12.34 18.06 -5.03
C THR A 119 13.63 17.79 -5.81
N GLY A 120 14.57 17.07 -5.19
CA GLY A 120 15.95 16.88 -5.67
C GLY A 120 16.94 17.84 -5.03
N SER A 121 16.53 19.08 -4.71
CA SER A 121 17.35 20.06 -3.98
C SER A 121 16.93 20.21 -2.52
N ASP A 122 15.63 20.05 -2.25
CA ASP A 122 15.03 20.33 -0.95
C ASP A 122 14.14 19.17 -0.52
N LEU A 123 14.04 19.00 0.80
CA LEU A 123 13.05 18.14 1.43
C LEU A 123 12.04 19.04 2.15
N VAL A 124 10.82 19.08 1.63
CA VAL A 124 9.73 19.93 2.15
C VAL A 124 8.69 19.05 2.82
N LEU A 125 8.36 19.36 4.08
CA LEU A 125 7.32 18.66 4.83
C LEU A 125 6.08 19.55 4.95
N PHE A 126 4.93 19.01 4.58
CA PHE A 126 3.60 19.61 4.77
C PHE A 126 2.90 18.93 5.95
N ASP A 127 2.48 19.74 6.91
CA ASP A 127 1.96 19.34 8.22
C ASP A 127 2.95 18.50 9.06
N THR A 128 2.63 18.31 10.34
CA THR A 128 3.50 17.58 11.29
C THR A 128 2.75 16.56 12.14
N GLY A 129 1.49 16.25 11.79
CA GLY A 129 0.67 15.31 12.54
C GLY A 129 0.35 15.76 13.97
N PHE A 130 -0.04 14.82 14.82
CA PHE A 130 -0.41 15.10 16.21
C PHE A 130 0.77 15.07 17.21
N GLY A 131 1.93 14.57 16.78
CA GLY A 131 3.09 14.37 17.65
C GLY A 131 2.76 13.60 18.93
N GLU A 132 3.51 13.85 20.01
CA GLU A 132 3.40 13.07 21.24
C GLU A 132 1.99 13.10 21.86
N GLY A 133 1.29 14.22 21.72
CA GLY A 133 -0.07 14.40 22.24
C GLY A 133 -1.12 13.48 21.57
N GLY A 134 -0.82 12.96 20.37
CA GLY A 134 -1.68 12.03 19.66
C GLY A 134 -1.49 10.56 20.01
N ARG A 135 -0.34 10.18 20.59
CA ARG A 135 0.10 8.77 20.70
C ARG A 135 -0.83 7.91 21.53
N ALA A 136 -1.36 8.45 22.63
CA ALA A 136 -2.32 7.75 23.47
C ALA A 136 -3.63 7.38 22.73
N LYS A 137 -3.92 8.04 21.60
CA LYS A 137 -5.07 7.78 20.74
C LYS A 137 -4.69 7.07 19.43
N GLY A 138 -3.45 6.60 19.30
CA GLY A 138 -2.95 5.95 18.08
C GLY A 138 -2.53 6.89 16.95
N ASN A 139 -2.45 8.21 17.20
CA ASN A 139 -1.95 9.21 16.25
C ASN A 139 -0.51 9.63 16.59
N GLY A 140 0.07 10.59 15.87
CA GLY A 140 1.39 11.12 16.21
C GLY A 140 2.56 10.22 15.81
N ARG A 141 2.35 9.42 14.77
CA ARG A 141 3.27 8.39 14.29
C ARG A 141 4.14 8.83 13.10
N LEU A 142 4.14 10.12 12.74
CA LEU A 142 4.92 10.66 11.62
C LEU A 142 6.38 10.17 11.58
N ILE A 143 7.05 10.12 12.74
CA ILE A 143 8.47 9.75 12.83
C ILE A 143 8.74 8.25 12.60
N GLU A 144 7.70 7.42 12.55
CA GLU A 144 7.80 5.98 12.35
C GLU A 144 7.72 5.58 10.86
N GLY A 145 7.44 6.54 9.96
CA GLY A 145 7.28 6.35 8.51
C GLY A 145 8.47 6.79 7.66
#